data_AF-A0AAW1NRX8-F1
#
_entry.id   AF-A0AAW1NRX8-F1
#
_cell.length_a   1.000
_cell.length_b   1.000
_cell.length_c   1.000
_cell.angle_alpha   90.00
_cell.angle_beta   90.00
_cell.angle_gamma   90.00
#
_symmetry.space_group_name_H-M   'P 1'
#
loop_
_entity.id
_entity.type
_entity.pdbx_description
1 polymer ?
#
loop_
_entity_poly.entity_id
_entity_poly.type
_entity_poly.pdbx_seq_one_letter_code
_entity_poly.pdbx_strand_id
1 'polypeptide(L)'
;MAAMNAYELAREARIADNKRRMEELGLLKLAQDFRATCATAKARPDRKPREPRQARVPSDLRLPARRSGRNAGVAAPNYNENALDCVRETTTRATLADRHVVSQKEEYTPEDIAKLGAYEKEWALFVDGYDADGNRVYDKVAGETCHQCRQKTLGRHTACSQCHSLRGVFCGDCLFMRYGENIEEAMAEESKDSWVCPVCRDLCNCSFHRIRKGWAPTGTMYRQALKQGFKSVAHYLVLTKQASSEPSMPVPVTASVQEAAAAPLETVPAAVVDEGCEPVKAASPEPVVATPVRHSDSLHVL
;
A
#
# COMPACT_ATOMS: atom_id res chain seq x y z
N MET A 1 -5.17 61.30 -3.98
CA MET A 1 -4.32 60.24 -4.54
C MET A 1 -3.22 59.99 -3.52
N ALA A 2 -3.22 58.84 -2.84
CA ALA A 2 -2.20 58.52 -1.85
C ALA A 2 -0.85 58.33 -2.57
N ALA A 3 0.19 59.03 -2.12
CA ALA A 3 1.53 58.85 -2.66
C ALA A 3 2.02 57.43 -2.32
N MET A 4 2.37 56.65 -3.34
CA MET A 4 2.86 55.28 -3.16
C MET A 4 4.17 55.28 -2.39
N ASN A 5 4.28 54.36 -1.42
CA ASN A 5 5.47 54.24 -0.58
C ASN A 5 6.68 53.81 -1.43
N ALA A 6 7.90 54.18 -1.05
CA ALA A 6 9.13 53.78 -1.74
C ALA A 6 9.25 52.26 -1.94
N TYR A 7 8.73 51.49 -0.99
CA TYR A 7 8.64 50.03 -1.10
C TYR A 7 7.68 49.57 -2.21
N GLU A 8 6.53 50.24 -2.36
CA GLU A 8 5.52 49.91 -3.38
C GLU A 8 6.06 50.22 -4.77
N LEU A 9 6.74 51.36 -4.95
CA LEU A 9 7.42 51.71 -6.21
C LEU A 9 8.48 50.67 -6.59
N ALA A 10 9.33 50.24 -5.64
CA ALA A 10 10.32 49.21 -5.89
C ALA A 10 9.68 47.84 -6.21
N ARG A 11 8.53 47.53 -5.60
CA ARG A 11 7.76 46.31 -5.88
C ARG A 11 7.16 46.35 -7.29
N GLU A 12 6.59 47.48 -7.69
CA GLU A 12 6.03 47.68 -9.03
C GLU A 12 7.11 47.61 -10.11
N ALA A 13 8.27 48.21 -9.89
CA ALA A 13 9.41 48.11 -10.81
C ALA A 13 9.83 46.64 -11.03
N ARG A 14 9.94 45.85 -9.94
CA ARG A 14 10.24 44.41 -10.05
C ARG A 14 9.14 43.63 -10.78
N ILE A 15 7.87 43.96 -10.55
CA ILE A 15 6.74 43.34 -11.25
C ILE A 15 6.79 43.69 -12.74
N ALA A 16 7.12 44.94 -13.09
CA ALA A 16 7.24 45.39 -14.47
C ALA A 16 8.42 44.71 -15.19
N ASP A 17 9.59 44.62 -14.55
CA ASP A 17 10.75 43.92 -15.11
C ASP A 17 10.45 42.42 -15.31
N ASN A 18 9.79 41.77 -14.35
CA ASN A 18 9.37 40.38 -14.50
C ASN A 18 8.35 40.20 -15.64
N LYS A 19 7.39 41.12 -15.81
CA LYS A 19 6.47 41.11 -16.95
C LYS A 19 7.20 41.24 -18.28
N ARG A 20 8.15 42.17 -18.40
CA ARG A 20 8.98 42.33 -19.60
C ARG A 20 9.77 41.05 -19.90
N ARG A 21 10.38 40.42 -18.89
CA ARG A 21 11.07 39.13 -19.07
C ARG A 21 10.13 38.01 -19.52
N MET A 22 8.90 37.96 -19.02
CA MET A 22 7.89 36.97 -19.45
C MET A 22 7.47 37.19 -20.91
N GLU A 23 7.44 38.45 -21.37
CA GLU A 23 7.16 38.82 -22.76
C GLU A 23 8.34 38.51 -23.69
N GLU A 24 9.57 38.87 -23.30
CA GLU A 24 10.81 38.56 -24.02
C GLU A 24 10.98 37.04 -24.23
N LEU A 25 10.66 36.24 -23.22
CA LEU A 25 10.68 34.77 -23.30
C LEU A 25 9.47 34.20 -24.06
N GLY A 26 8.54 35.04 -24.53
CA GLY A 26 7.36 34.63 -25.31
C GLY A 26 6.36 33.76 -24.55
N LEU A 27 6.45 33.70 -23.21
CA LEU A 27 5.69 32.75 -22.39
C LEU A 27 4.18 33.02 -22.43
N LEU A 28 3.78 34.29 -22.52
CA LEU A 28 2.37 34.67 -22.64
C LEU A 28 1.77 34.24 -23.98
N LYS A 29 2.53 34.35 -25.07
CA LYS A 29 2.12 33.89 -26.40
C LYS A 29 2.02 32.36 -26.44
N LEU A 30 3.04 31.67 -25.93
CA LEU A 30 3.05 30.21 -25.81
C LEU A 30 1.83 29.69 -25.02
N ALA A 31 1.47 30.35 -23.91
CA ALA A 31 0.31 29.99 -23.11
C ALA A 31 -1.02 30.19 -23.85
N GLN A 32 -1.14 31.25 -24.67
CA GLN A 32 -2.32 31.50 -25.51
C GLN A 32 -2.43 30.45 -26.62
N ASP A 33 -1.31 30.14 -27.29
CA ASP A 33 -1.25 29.11 -28.33
C ASP A 33 -1.60 27.72 -27.78
N PHE A 34 -1.12 27.39 -26.57
CA PHE A 34 -1.48 26.16 -25.87
C PHE A 34 -2.97 26.11 -25.54
N ARG A 35 -3.58 27.21 -25.09
CA ARG A 35 -5.02 27.27 -24.84
C ARG A 35 -5.84 27.15 -26.14
N ALA A 36 -5.39 27.78 -27.22
CA ALA A 36 -6.05 27.69 -28.52
C ALA A 36 -5.97 26.27 -29.11
N THR A 37 -4.83 25.60 -28.99
CA THR A 37 -4.67 24.19 -29.39
C THR A 37 -5.52 23.26 -28.53
N CYS A 38 -5.60 23.48 -27.22
CA CYS A 38 -6.52 22.73 -26.35
C CYS A 38 -8.00 23.01 -26.65
N ALA A 39 -8.36 24.20 -27.10
CA ALA A 39 -9.74 24.57 -27.44
C ALA A 39 -10.22 24.00 -28.79
N THR A 40 -9.30 23.83 -29.74
CA THR A 40 -9.57 23.26 -31.08
C THR A 40 -9.49 21.74 -31.11
N ALA A 41 -8.79 21.12 -30.17
CA ALA A 41 -8.89 19.69 -29.91
C ALA A 41 -10.34 19.38 -29.47
N LYS A 42 -11.10 18.66 -30.31
CA LYS A 42 -12.50 18.26 -30.06
C LYS A 42 -12.76 18.06 -28.57
N ALA A 43 -13.61 18.92 -28.00
CA ALA A 43 -14.04 18.81 -26.62
C ALA A 43 -14.45 17.35 -26.36
N ARG A 44 -13.77 16.69 -25.42
CA ARG A 44 -14.30 15.45 -24.86
C ARG A 44 -15.70 15.80 -24.36
N PRO A 45 -16.74 15.02 -24.69
CA PRO A 45 -18.09 15.33 -24.26
C PRO A 45 -18.07 15.55 -22.76
N ASP A 46 -18.69 16.64 -22.32
CA ASP A 46 -18.76 17.04 -20.92
C ASP A 46 -19.10 15.82 -20.07
N ARG A 47 -18.16 15.39 -19.21
CA ARG A 47 -18.48 14.36 -18.24
C ARG A 47 -19.47 15.02 -17.29
N LYS A 48 -20.75 14.65 -17.45
CA LYS A 48 -21.83 15.03 -16.54
C LYS A 48 -21.32 15.00 -15.10
N PRO A 49 -21.59 16.03 -14.28
CA PRO A 49 -21.22 16.02 -12.87
C PRO A 49 -21.62 14.67 -12.28
N ARG A 50 -20.66 14.00 -11.62
CA ARG A 50 -20.93 12.69 -11.02
C ARG A 50 -21.96 12.92 -9.93
N GLU A 51 -23.20 12.53 -10.18
CA GLU A 51 -24.26 12.59 -9.18
C GLU A 51 -23.76 11.96 -7.88
N PRO A 52 -24.10 12.53 -6.71
CA PRO A 52 -23.81 11.89 -5.43
C PRO A 52 -24.28 10.44 -5.50
N ARG A 53 -23.40 9.53 -5.11
CA ARG A 53 -23.63 8.09 -5.24
C ARG A 53 -24.89 7.75 -4.44
N GLN A 54 -26.02 7.58 -5.13
CA GLN A 54 -27.27 7.19 -4.49
C GLN A 54 -27.01 5.92 -3.68
N ALA A 55 -27.53 5.88 -2.45
CA ALA A 55 -27.48 4.69 -1.62
C ALA A 55 -27.95 3.49 -2.45
N ARG A 56 -27.25 2.35 -2.37
CA ARG A 56 -27.64 1.15 -3.09
C ARG A 56 -29.05 0.77 -2.64
N VAL A 57 -30.02 1.01 -3.52
CA VAL A 57 -31.37 0.48 -3.35
C VAL A 57 -31.26 -1.05 -3.32
N PRO A 58 -31.91 -1.74 -2.36
CA PRO A 58 -32.02 -3.19 -2.37
C PRO A 58 -32.44 -3.69 -3.77
N SER A 59 -31.84 -4.80 -4.22
CA SER A 59 -32.05 -5.35 -5.57
C SER A 59 -33.53 -5.52 -5.95
N ASP A 60 -34.38 -5.66 -4.94
CA ASP A 60 -35.82 -5.97 -5.05
C ASP A 60 -36.66 -4.80 -5.57
N LEU A 61 -36.11 -3.57 -5.62
CA LEU A 61 -36.81 -2.36 -6.08
C LEU A 61 -36.30 -1.80 -7.41
N ARG A 62 -35.40 -2.50 -8.10
CA ARG A 62 -34.95 -2.06 -9.44
C ARG A 62 -36.04 -2.35 -10.46
N LEU A 63 -36.62 -1.29 -11.02
CA LEU A 63 -37.47 -1.40 -12.21
C LEU A 63 -36.75 -2.21 -13.31
N PRO A 64 -37.46 -3.10 -14.03
CA PRO A 64 -36.85 -3.91 -15.06
C PRO A 64 -36.16 -3.03 -16.09
N ALA A 65 -34.85 -3.24 -16.29
CA ALA A 65 -34.11 -2.60 -17.36
C ALA A 65 -34.84 -2.88 -18.69
N ARG A 66 -35.17 -1.84 -19.47
CA ARG A 66 -35.74 -1.97 -20.83
C ARG A 66 -34.76 -2.81 -21.67
N ARG A 67 -35.04 -4.09 -21.78
CA ARG A 67 -34.30 -5.03 -22.62
C ARG A 67 -34.98 -5.08 -23.99
N SER A 68 -34.17 -5.27 -25.02
CA SER A 68 -34.66 -5.58 -26.37
C SER A 68 -35.69 -6.73 -26.30
N GLY A 69 -36.76 -6.65 -27.09
CA GLY A 69 -37.79 -7.69 -27.14
C GLY A 69 -37.23 -9.09 -27.47
N ARG A 70 -36.05 -9.16 -28.10
CA ARG A 70 -35.34 -10.42 -28.36
C ARG A 70 -34.88 -11.15 -27.10
N ASN A 71 -34.71 -10.43 -25.99
CA ASN A 71 -34.30 -10.98 -24.69
C ASN A 71 -35.41 -10.81 -23.63
N ALA A 72 -36.65 -10.55 -24.05
CA ALA A 72 -37.79 -10.53 -23.14
C ALA A 72 -37.96 -11.92 -22.50
N GLY A 73 -38.02 -11.98 -21.16
CA GLY A 73 -38.11 -13.22 -20.40
C GLY A 73 -36.76 -13.86 -20.02
N VAL A 74 -35.63 -13.38 -20.56
CA VAL A 74 -34.31 -13.85 -20.15
C VAL A 74 -33.83 -13.04 -18.94
N ALA A 75 -33.53 -13.73 -17.84
CA ALA A 75 -32.99 -13.11 -16.63
C ALA A 75 -31.76 -12.25 -16.97
N ALA A 76 -31.59 -11.14 -16.23
CA ALA A 76 -30.45 -10.28 -16.42
C ALA A 76 -29.15 -11.08 -16.19
N PRO A 77 -28.18 -11.08 -17.14
CA PRO A 77 -26.89 -11.70 -16.89
C PRO A 77 -26.29 -11.09 -15.62
N ASN A 78 -26.09 -11.92 -14.62
CA ASN A 78 -25.40 -11.54 -13.41
C ASN A 78 -23.90 -11.64 -13.70
N TYR A 79 -23.21 -10.51 -13.77
CA TYR A 79 -21.75 -10.47 -13.98
C TYR A 79 -20.96 -10.61 -12.66
N ASN A 80 -21.65 -10.81 -11.53
CA ASN A 80 -20.98 -11.10 -10.27
C ASN A 80 -20.69 -12.60 -10.19
N GLU A 81 -19.49 -13.00 -10.60
CA GLU A 81 -19.03 -14.40 -10.63
C GLU A 81 -19.23 -15.07 -9.26
N ASN A 82 -19.02 -14.35 -8.16
CA ASN A 82 -19.18 -14.87 -6.79
C ASN A 82 -20.63 -15.25 -6.40
N ALA A 83 -21.65 -14.67 -7.04
CA ALA A 83 -23.06 -14.91 -6.69
C ALA A 83 -23.71 -16.02 -7.53
N LEU A 84 -23.08 -16.42 -8.63
CA LEU A 84 -23.54 -17.51 -9.49
C LEU A 84 -23.14 -18.90 -8.97
N ASP A 85 -22.13 -18.95 -8.09
CA ASP A 85 -21.53 -20.20 -7.61
C ASP A 85 -22.26 -20.83 -6.41
N CYS A 86 -23.13 -20.11 -5.70
CA CYS A 86 -23.86 -20.65 -4.55
C CYS A 86 -25.06 -21.54 -4.93
N VAL A 87 -25.44 -21.60 -6.21
CA VAL A 87 -26.71 -22.19 -6.66
C VAL A 87 -26.51 -23.43 -7.55
N ARG A 88 -25.31 -23.66 -8.09
CA ARG A 88 -25.05 -24.71 -9.08
C ARG A 88 -24.40 -25.94 -8.43
N GLU A 89 -25.19 -26.74 -7.73
CA GLU A 89 -24.68 -27.95 -7.05
C GLU A 89 -24.42 -29.13 -8.00
N THR A 90 -25.05 -29.20 -9.18
CA THR A 90 -24.85 -30.37 -10.07
C THR A 90 -25.24 -30.05 -11.51
N THR A 91 -24.28 -29.83 -12.41
CA THR A 91 -24.44 -30.22 -13.83
C THR A 91 -23.09 -30.22 -14.55
N THR A 92 -22.84 -31.36 -15.18
CA THR A 92 -21.74 -31.71 -16.08
C THR A 92 -21.67 -30.81 -17.32
N ARG A 93 -20.70 -29.88 -17.37
CA ARG A 93 -20.00 -29.45 -18.60
C ARG A 93 -18.89 -28.46 -18.25
N ALA A 94 -17.66 -28.96 -18.15
CA ALA A 94 -16.46 -28.15 -18.00
C ALA A 94 -16.29 -27.26 -19.24
N THR A 95 -16.76 -26.02 -19.16
CA THR A 95 -16.31 -24.94 -20.05
C THR A 95 -15.16 -24.22 -19.37
N LEU A 96 -14.21 -23.70 -20.15
CA LEU A 96 -12.99 -23.02 -19.68
C LEU A 96 -13.23 -21.85 -18.70
N ALA A 97 -14.49 -21.40 -18.55
CA ALA A 97 -14.94 -20.38 -17.60
C ALA A 97 -15.18 -20.88 -16.16
N ASP A 98 -15.30 -22.20 -15.92
CA ASP A 98 -15.44 -22.78 -14.57
C ASP A 98 -14.08 -22.88 -13.81
N ARG A 99 -12.98 -22.35 -14.36
CA ARG A 99 -11.64 -22.39 -13.71
C ARG A 99 -11.51 -21.47 -12.48
N HIS A 100 -12.52 -20.66 -12.16
CA HIS A 100 -12.57 -19.87 -10.92
C HIS A 100 -13.26 -20.59 -9.76
N VAL A 101 -13.70 -21.82 -9.95
CA VAL A 101 -14.06 -22.68 -8.83
C VAL A 101 -12.78 -23.06 -8.09
N VAL A 102 -12.77 -22.88 -6.78
CA VAL A 102 -11.79 -23.45 -5.86
C VAL A 102 -11.81 -24.96 -6.06
N SER A 103 -11.04 -25.44 -7.02
CA SER A 103 -11.12 -26.82 -7.50
C SER A 103 -10.48 -27.79 -6.51
N GLN A 104 -9.62 -27.29 -5.62
CA GLN A 104 -8.86 -28.09 -4.67
C GLN A 104 -9.02 -27.53 -3.26
N LYS A 105 -9.20 -28.43 -2.30
CA LYS A 105 -9.19 -28.10 -0.88
C LYS A 105 -7.79 -27.57 -0.53
N GLU A 106 -7.76 -26.39 0.10
CA GLU A 106 -6.51 -25.80 0.57
C GLU A 106 -6.11 -26.49 1.86
N GLU A 107 -5.12 -27.37 1.76
CA GLU A 107 -4.55 -28.13 2.87
C GLU A 107 -3.06 -27.85 2.96
N TYR A 108 -2.57 -27.63 4.18
CA TYR A 108 -1.15 -27.44 4.46
C TYR A 108 -0.58 -28.60 5.26
N THR A 109 0.65 -28.97 4.94
CA THR A 109 1.41 -30.05 5.58
C THR A 109 2.28 -29.51 6.72
N PRO A 110 2.74 -30.35 7.67
CA PRO A 110 3.70 -29.92 8.69
C PRO A 110 5.01 -29.40 8.09
N GLU A 111 5.40 -29.87 6.89
CA GLU A 111 6.55 -29.33 6.17
C GLU A 111 6.35 -27.86 5.77
N ASP A 112 5.11 -27.46 5.45
CA ASP A 112 4.79 -26.08 5.10
C ASP A 112 4.83 -25.16 6.32
N ILE A 113 4.53 -25.70 7.52
CA ILE A 113 4.72 -24.99 8.79
C ILE A 113 6.20 -24.71 9.03
N ALA A 114 7.08 -25.69 8.79
CA ALA A 114 8.52 -25.52 8.96
C ALA A 114 9.13 -24.50 7.98
N LYS A 115 8.51 -24.29 6.81
CA LYS A 115 8.94 -23.30 5.81
C LYS A 115 8.49 -21.87 6.12
N LEU A 116 7.58 -21.68 7.10
CA LEU A 116 7.13 -20.36 7.52
C LEU A 116 8.33 -19.55 8.05
N GLY A 117 8.42 -18.31 7.59
CA GLY A 117 9.42 -17.40 8.12
C GLY A 117 9.07 -16.91 9.52
N ALA A 118 10.09 -16.61 10.29
CA ALA A 118 10.00 -15.91 11.55
C ALA A 118 10.71 -14.56 11.42
N TYR A 119 10.44 -13.69 12.39
CA TYR A 119 11.21 -12.47 12.59
C TYR A 119 11.61 -12.40 14.07
N GLU A 120 12.80 -11.86 14.33
CA GLU A 120 13.25 -11.53 15.69
C GLU A 120 13.03 -10.03 15.98
N LYS A 121 13.30 -9.20 14.97
CA LYS A 121 13.13 -7.75 15.00
C LYS A 121 11.77 -7.35 14.46
N GLU A 122 11.14 -6.39 15.12
CA GLU A 122 9.93 -5.77 14.60
C GLU A 122 10.23 -4.89 13.37
N TRP A 123 9.26 -4.82 12.45
CA TRP A 123 9.35 -3.97 11.27
C TRP A 123 8.38 -2.80 11.39
N ALA A 124 8.89 -1.58 11.23
CA ALA A 124 8.07 -0.38 11.21
C ALA A 124 7.34 -0.25 9.86
N LEU A 125 6.04 -0.54 9.86
CA LEU A 125 5.19 -0.46 8.67
C LEU A 125 5.04 0.99 8.18
N PHE A 126 4.99 1.17 6.86
CA PHE A 126 4.73 2.45 6.19
C PHE A 126 5.79 3.55 6.43
N VAL A 127 7.00 3.18 6.84
CA VAL A 127 8.12 4.12 7.01
C VAL A 127 9.07 4.05 5.82
N ASP A 128 9.55 2.85 5.50
CA ASP A 128 10.51 2.64 4.42
C ASP A 128 9.86 2.78 3.03
N GLY A 129 10.42 3.66 2.20
CA GLY A 129 9.88 3.99 0.88
C GLY A 129 8.70 4.97 0.91
N TYR A 130 8.52 5.72 1.99
CA TYR A 130 7.53 6.79 2.13
C TYR A 130 8.23 8.16 2.32
N ASP A 131 7.57 9.23 1.89
CA ASP A 131 8.03 10.60 2.09
C ASP A 131 7.67 11.12 3.50
N ALA A 132 8.12 12.34 3.83
CA ALA A 132 7.83 12.98 5.12
C ALA A 132 6.32 13.22 5.33
N ASP A 133 5.53 13.24 4.26
CA ASP A 133 4.08 13.41 4.28
C ASP A 133 3.33 12.07 4.41
N GLY A 134 4.05 10.94 4.48
CA GLY A 134 3.49 9.60 4.60
C GLY A 134 2.95 9.01 3.29
N ASN A 135 3.28 9.59 2.14
CA ASN A 135 2.95 9.04 0.83
C ASN A 135 4.06 8.13 0.32
N ARG A 136 3.66 7.06 -0.38
CA ARG A 136 4.60 6.09 -0.95
C ARG A 136 5.37 6.71 -2.11
N VAL A 137 6.70 6.59 -2.10
CA VAL A 137 7.60 7.16 -3.11
C VAL A 137 7.81 6.18 -4.26
N TYR A 138 7.34 6.55 -5.45
CA TYR A 138 7.45 5.76 -6.67
C TYR A 138 8.56 6.30 -7.57
N ASP A 139 9.42 5.40 -8.07
CA ASP A 139 10.44 5.75 -9.07
C ASP A 139 10.46 4.72 -10.20
N LYS A 140 10.45 5.21 -11.43
CA LYS A 140 10.49 4.38 -12.65
C LYS A 140 11.88 3.86 -12.99
N VAL A 141 12.93 4.53 -12.52
CA VAL A 141 14.32 4.19 -12.85
C VAL A 141 14.94 3.40 -11.69
N ALA A 142 15.12 4.03 -10.52
CA ALA A 142 15.82 3.42 -9.40
C ALA A 142 14.92 2.55 -8.50
N GLY A 143 13.59 2.60 -8.67
CA GLY A 143 12.67 1.79 -7.87
C GLY A 143 12.73 0.30 -8.21
N GLU A 144 12.32 -0.54 -7.26
CA GLU A 144 12.16 -1.97 -7.47
C GLU A 144 10.69 -2.37 -7.37
N THR A 145 10.30 -3.39 -8.13
CA THR A 145 8.89 -3.83 -8.21
C THR A 145 8.64 -4.99 -7.26
N CYS A 146 7.85 -4.76 -6.23
CA CYS A 146 7.45 -5.82 -5.31
C CYS A 146 6.50 -6.83 -5.98
N HIS A 147 6.77 -8.12 -5.84
CA HIS A 147 5.94 -9.22 -6.35
C HIS A 147 4.49 -9.19 -5.80
N GLN A 148 4.33 -8.81 -4.53
CA GLN A 148 3.07 -8.89 -3.82
C GLN A 148 2.13 -7.72 -4.14
N CYS A 149 2.60 -6.47 -4.01
CA CYS A 149 1.78 -5.28 -4.28
C CYS A 149 1.95 -4.73 -5.71
N ARG A 150 2.95 -5.22 -6.46
CA ARG A 150 3.26 -4.80 -7.85
C ARG A 150 3.57 -3.32 -7.99
N GLN A 151 3.89 -2.66 -6.88
CA GLN A 151 4.27 -1.26 -6.85
C GLN A 151 5.79 -1.16 -7.02
N LYS A 152 6.22 -0.22 -7.86
CA LYS A 152 7.64 0.09 -8.09
C LYS A 152 8.06 1.27 -7.21
N THR A 153 8.82 1.01 -6.15
CA THR A 153 9.08 1.98 -5.07
C THR A 153 10.55 2.03 -4.68
N LEU A 154 11.00 3.14 -4.07
CA LEU A 154 12.39 3.34 -3.62
C LEU A 154 12.73 2.68 -2.27
N GLY A 155 11.76 2.09 -1.58
CA GLY A 155 12.02 1.35 -0.34
C GLY A 155 12.94 0.15 -0.55
N ARG A 156 13.38 -0.45 0.54
CA ARG A 156 14.12 -1.71 0.57
C ARG A 156 13.28 -2.83 -0.02
N HIS A 157 13.94 -3.67 -0.79
CA HIS A 157 13.35 -4.87 -1.36
C HIS A 157 14.29 -6.06 -1.23
N THR A 158 13.73 -7.23 -0.99
CA THR A 158 14.49 -8.47 -0.88
C THR A 158 15.03 -8.95 -2.22
N ALA A 159 16.11 -9.72 -2.20
CA ALA A 159 16.61 -10.47 -3.36
C ALA A 159 16.74 -11.96 -2.99
N CYS A 160 16.02 -12.81 -3.71
CA CYS A 160 16.04 -14.27 -3.46
C CYS A 160 17.33 -14.91 -3.97
N SER A 161 18.00 -15.71 -3.13
CA SER A 161 19.21 -16.43 -3.50
C SER A 161 18.97 -17.63 -4.43
N GLN A 162 17.74 -18.15 -4.50
CA GLN A 162 17.43 -19.32 -5.33
C GLN A 162 16.93 -18.95 -6.74
N CYS A 163 16.05 -17.97 -6.88
CA CYS A 163 15.42 -17.66 -8.18
C CYS A 163 15.98 -16.43 -8.88
N HIS A 164 16.67 -15.52 -8.18
CA HIS A 164 17.22 -14.27 -8.71
C HIS A 164 16.28 -13.55 -9.71
N SER A 165 14.99 -13.55 -9.40
CA SER A 165 13.91 -13.15 -10.31
C SER A 165 13.01 -12.14 -9.60
N LEU A 166 12.30 -11.33 -10.37
CA LEU A 166 11.30 -10.37 -9.85
C LEU A 166 10.23 -11.03 -8.97
N ARG A 167 10.03 -12.35 -9.08
CA ARG A 167 9.13 -13.13 -8.19
C ARG A 167 9.65 -13.20 -6.75
N GLY A 168 10.95 -13.08 -6.55
CA GLY A 168 11.61 -13.11 -5.25
C GLY A 168 11.84 -11.73 -4.63
N VAL A 169 11.29 -10.66 -5.23
CA VAL A 169 11.46 -9.28 -4.79
C VAL A 169 10.23 -8.85 -4.01
N PHE A 170 10.39 -8.52 -2.72
CA PHE A 170 9.31 -8.09 -1.84
C PHE A 170 9.72 -6.81 -1.11
N CYS A 171 8.81 -5.83 -1.04
CA CYS A 171 8.99 -4.69 -0.14
C CYS A 171 8.76 -5.10 1.31
N GLY A 172 9.39 -4.39 2.26
CA GLY A 172 9.34 -4.72 3.69
C GLY A 172 7.91 -4.86 4.23
N ASP A 173 7.03 -3.90 3.92
CA ASP A 173 5.62 -3.93 4.30
C ASP A 173 4.91 -5.23 3.89
N CYS A 174 5.12 -5.67 2.65
CA CYS A 174 4.47 -6.88 2.14
C CYS A 174 5.08 -8.13 2.74
N LEU A 175 6.40 -8.17 2.88
CA LEU A 175 7.10 -9.31 3.47
C LEU A 175 6.62 -9.54 4.91
N PHE A 176 6.59 -8.46 5.71
CA PHE A 176 6.16 -8.51 7.10
C PHE A 176 4.68 -8.87 7.25
N MET A 177 3.77 -8.10 6.62
CA MET A 177 2.34 -8.33 6.79
C MET A 177 1.87 -9.68 6.22
N ARG A 178 2.44 -10.11 5.08
CA ARG A 178 1.95 -11.30 4.38
C ARG A 178 2.63 -12.57 4.81
N TYR A 179 3.93 -12.54 5.10
CA TYR A 179 4.73 -13.73 5.37
C TYR A 179 5.24 -13.76 6.81
N GLY A 180 5.41 -12.60 7.45
CA GLY A 180 5.92 -12.54 8.83
C GLY A 180 7.41 -12.73 8.87
N GLU A 181 8.12 -12.11 7.92
CA GLU A 181 9.58 -12.05 7.85
C GLU A 181 9.98 -10.58 7.86
N ASN A 182 11.14 -10.28 8.46
CA ASN A 182 11.71 -8.94 8.45
C ASN A 182 12.64 -8.78 7.25
N ILE A 183 12.55 -7.64 6.57
CA ILE A 183 13.38 -7.36 5.38
C ILE A 183 14.84 -7.10 5.74
N GLU A 184 15.12 -6.49 6.90
CA GLU A 184 16.49 -6.27 7.35
C GLU A 184 17.17 -7.60 7.63
N GLU A 185 16.47 -8.53 8.27
CA GLU A 185 16.96 -9.88 8.51
C GLU A 185 17.09 -10.69 7.22
N ALA A 186 16.24 -10.47 6.22
CA ALA A 186 16.34 -11.13 4.92
C ALA A 186 17.48 -10.58 4.04
N MET A 187 17.90 -9.33 4.28
CA MET A 187 18.94 -8.64 3.53
C MET A 187 20.27 -8.51 4.29
N ALA A 188 20.32 -8.96 5.54
CA ALA A 188 21.51 -8.96 6.37
C ALA A 188 22.63 -9.78 5.71
N GLU A 189 23.89 -9.41 5.96
CA GLU A 189 25.02 -10.05 5.30
C GLU A 189 25.09 -11.55 5.57
N GLU A 190 24.69 -11.98 6.77
CA GLU A 190 24.69 -13.40 7.16
C GLU A 190 23.64 -14.23 6.41
N SER A 191 22.52 -13.61 6.02
CA SER A 191 21.35 -14.29 5.49
C SER A 191 21.14 -14.05 3.99
N LYS A 192 21.80 -13.04 3.40
CA LYS A 192 21.61 -12.61 2.01
C LYS A 192 21.77 -13.76 1.01
N ASP A 193 22.73 -14.65 1.24
CA ASP A 193 23.01 -15.79 0.36
C ASP A 193 22.13 -17.02 0.67
N SER A 194 21.56 -17.10 1.88
CA SER A 194 20.69 -18.21 2.29
C SER A 194 19.19 -17.89 2.22
N TRP A 195 18.80 -16.62 2.04
CA TRP A 195 17.39 -16.23 2.07
C TRP A 195 16.65 -16.66 0.79
N VAL A 196 15.69 -17.55 0.98
CA VAL A 196 14.83 -18.08 -0.09
C VAL A 196 13.47 -17.42 -0.03
N CYS A 197 12.94 -16.87 -1.14
CA CYS A 197 11.67 -16.17 -1.10
C CYS A 197 10.43 -17.08 -0.90
N PRO A 198 9.28 -16.53 -0.46
CA PRO A 198 8.04 -17.30 -0.29
C PRO A 198 7.52 -18.00 -1.56
N VAL A 199 7.90 -17.53 -2.76
CA VAL A 199 7.54 -18.22 -4.02
C VAL A 199 8.31 -19.52 -4.16
N CYS A 200 9.62 -19.50 -3.87
CA CYS A 200 10.49 -20.67 -3.94
C CYS A 200 10.19 -21.68 -2.82
N ARG A 201 9.70 -21.22 -1.66
CA ARG A 201 9.21 -22.08 -0.58
C ARG A 201 7.78 -22.60 -0.81
N ASP A 202 7.16 -22.28 -1.94
CA ASP A 202 5.76 -22.59 -2.26
C ASP A 202 4.71 -22.04 -1.28
N LEU A 203 5.05 -21.02 -0.50
CA LEU A 203 4.16 -20.36 0.47
C LEU A 203 3.53 -19.06 -0.04
N CYS A 204 3.83 -18.65 -1.27
CA CYS A 204 3.34 -17.40 -1.84
C CYS A 204 1.80 -17.31 -1.84
N ASN A 205 1.26 -16.34 -1.09
CA ASN A 205 -0.18 -16.12 -0.92
C ASN A 205 -0.76 -15.04 -1.85
N CYS A 206 -0.05 -14.66 -2.91
CA CYS A 206 -0.61 -13.74 -3.91
C CYS A 206 -1.73 -14.40 -4.72
N SER A 207 -2.68 -13.59 -5.21
CA SER A 207 -3.86 -14.07 -5.93
C SER A 207 -3.50 -14.97 -7.11
N PHE A 208 -2.47 -14.60 -7.89
CA PHE A 208 -2.05 -15.36 -9.07
C PHE A 208 -1.50 -16.75 -8.73
N HIS A 209 -0.68 -16.87 -7.67
CA HIS A 209 -0.16 -18.17 -7.27
C HIS A 209 -1.25 -19.05 -6.65
N ARG A 210 -2.17 -18.47 -5.88
CA ARG A 210 -3.31 -19.22 -5.31
C ARG A 210 -4.29 -19.71 -6.38
N ILE A 211 -4.64 -18.87 -7.35
CA ILE A 211 -5.48 -19.27 -8.49
C ILE A 211 -4.80 -20.40 -9.29
N ARG A 212 -3.48 -20.33 -9.51
CA ARG A 212 -2.74 -21.41 -10.18
C ARG A 212 -2.79 -22.73 -9.40
N LYS A 213 -2.83 -22.66 -8.07
CA LYS A 213 -3.02 -23.82 -7.16
C LYS A 213 -4.49 -24.25 -7.01
N GLY A 214 -5.44 -23.57 -7.68
CA GLY A 214 -6.87 -23.86 -7.53
C GLY A 214 -7.47 -23.40 -6.21
N TRP A 215 -6.82 -22.47 -5.50
CA TRP A 215 -7.29 -21.91 -4.22
C TRP A 215 -7.91 -20.52 -4.39
N ALA A 216 -8.85 -20.18 -3.51
CA ALA A 216 -9.47 -18.85 -3.47
C ALA A 216 -8.40 -17.76 -3.24
N PRO A 217 -8.51 -16.55 -3.82
CA PRO A 217 -7.56 -15.48 -3.56
C PRO A 217 -7.64 -14.97 -2.10
N THR A 218 -6.48 -14.70 -1.51
CA THR A 218 -6.27 -14.23 -0.12
C THR A 218 -6.99 -12.92 0.24
N GLY A 219 -7.16 -12.01 -0.71
CA GLY A 219 -7.73 -10.68 -0.45
C GLY A 219 -6.95 -9.86 0.60
N THR A 220 -7.67 -9.02 1.33
CA THR A 220 -7.18 -8.15 2.42
C THR A 220 -7.47 -8.77 3.79
N MET A 221 -6.67 -9.76 4.20
CA MET A 221 -6.91 -10.51 5.43
C MET A 221 -5.91 -10.24 6.57
N TYR A 222 -4.96 -9.31 6.39
CA TYR A 222 -3.96 -8.99 7.41
C TYR A 222 -4.58 -8.58 8.75
N ARG A 223 -5.55 -7.65 8.73
CA ARG A 223 -6.26 -7.21 9.95
C ARG A 223 -7.00 -8.36 10.64
N GLN A 224 -7.57 -9.28 9.87
CA GLN A 224 -8.27 -10.45 10.41
C GLN A 224 -7.30 -11.45 11.05
N ALA A 225 -6.13 -11.66 10.43
CA ALA A 225 -5.06 -12.50 10.98
C ALA A 225 -4.57 -11.95 12.32
N LEU A 226 -4.29 -10.65 12.39
CA LEU A 226 -3.89 -9.99 13.64
C LEU A 226 -4.96 -10.07 14.72
N LYS A 227 -6.24 -9.86 14.37
CA LYS A 227 -7.35 -9.97 15.33
C LYS A 227 -7.45 -11.36 15.97
N GLN A 228 -7.00 -12.39 15.27
CA GLN A 228 -6.96 -13.76 15.75
C GLN A 228 -5.62 -14.15 16.40
N GLY A 229 -4.70 -13.20 16.57
CA GLY A 229 -3.41 -13.42 17.25
C GLY A 229 -2.31 -14.02 16.37
N PHE A 230 -2.49 -14.07 15.05
CA PHE A 230 -1.45 -14.57 14.14
C PHE A 230 -0.47 -13.47 13.74
N LYS A 231 0.82 -13.84 13.65
CA LYS A 231 1.91 -12.92 13.25
C LYS A 231 1.74 -12.35 11.84
N SER A 232 1.29 -13.17 10.89
CA SER A 232 1.12 -12.78 9.49
C SER A 232 -0.01 -13.53 8.81
N VAL A 233 -0.35 -13.11 7.59
CA VAL A 233 -1.37 -13.78 6.76
C VAL A 233 -0.97 -15.23 6.44
N ALA A 234 0.30 -15.50 6.16
CA ALA A 234 0.80 -16.85 5.90
C ALA A 234 0.61 -17.76 7.13
N HIS A 235 0.96 -17.28 8.32
CA HIS A 235 0.74 -18.02 9.56
C HIS A 235 -0.73 -18.36 9.76
N TYR A 236 -1.63 -17.40 9.55
CA TYR A 236 -3.07 -17.64 9.63
C TYR A 236 -3.51 -18.74 8.65
N LEU A 237 -3.11 -18.67 7.38
CA LEU A 237 -3.54 -19.63 6.36
C LEU A 237 -3.02 -21.04 6.64
N VAL A 238 -1.72 -21.16 6.92
CA VAL A 238 -1.07 -22.45 7.13
C VAL A 238 -1.57 -23.12 8.41
N LEU A 239 -1.72 -22.36 9.51
CA LEU A 239 -2.12 -22.93 10.78
C LEU A 239 -3.62 -23.27 10.87
N THR A 240 -4.50 -22.50 10.22
CA THR A 240 -5.96 -22.75 10.27
C THR A 240 -6.43 -23.84 9.31
N LYS A 241 -5.66 -24.14 8.26
CA LYS A 241 -6.04 -25.09 7.20
C LYS A 241 -5.13 -26.31 7.14
N GLN A 242 -4.66 -26.75 8.30
CA GLN A 242 -3.91 -28.00 8.41
C GLN A 242 -4.81 -29.19 8.04
N ALA A 243 -4.25 -30.18 7.36
CA ALA A 243 -4.91 -31.44 7.09
C ALA A 243 -5.08 -32.23 8.40
N SER A 244 -6.10 -31.90 9.18
CA SER A 244 -6.64 -32.64 10.34
C SER A 244 -5.67 -33.61 11.05
N SER A 245 -5.00 -33.10 12.07
CA SER A 245 -4.84 -33.83 13.34
C SER A 245 -5.25 -32.88 14.46
N GLU A 246 -6.56 -32.88 14.77
CA GLU A 246 -7.23 -32.17 15.88
C GLU A 246 -7.04 -30.63 15.96
N PRO A 247 -8.10 -29.84 16.22
CA PRO A 247 -7.99 -28.41 16.42
C PRO A 247 -7.32 -28.13 17.78
N SER A 248 -6.00 -28.11 17.83
CA SER A 248 -5.28 -27.54 18.98
C SER A 248 -5.46 -26.02 18.97
N MET A 249 -6.12 -25.54 20.03
CA MET A 249 -6.30 -24.13 20.36
C MET A 249 -4.94 -23.39 20.39
N PRO A 250 -4.92 -22.07 20.12
CA PRO A 250 -3.68 -21.31 20.04
C PRO A 250 -2.94 -21.37 21.38
N VAL A 251 -1.70 -21.85 21.35
CA VAL A 251 -0.77 -21.82 22.48
C VAL A 251 -0.43 -20.34 22.75
N PRO A 252 -0.76 -19.79 23.92
CA PRO A 252 -0.30 -18.46 24.28
C PRO A 252 1.21 -18.54 24.50
N VAL A 253 1.96 -17.71 23.78
CA VAL A 253 3.38 -17.48 24.08
C VAL A 253 3.40 -16.71 25.40
N THR A 254 3.53 -17.43 26.51
CA THR A 254 3.67 -16.83 27.83
C THR A 254 5.10 -16.33 28.00
N ALA A 255 5.22 -15.01 28.18
CA ALA A 255 6.44 -14.39 28.65
C ALA A 255 6.78 -14.96 30.04
N SER A 256 7.97 -15.53 30.16
CA SER A 256 8.57 -15.89 31.44
C SER A 256 8.87 -14.59 32.20
N VAL A 257 8.09 -14.31 33.25
CA VAL A 257 8.49 -13.37 34.29
C VAL A 257 8.62 -14.19 35.55
N GLN A 258 9.86 -14.32 36.03
CA GLN A 258 10.17 -15.01 37.27
C GLN A 258 9.56 -14.24 38.45
N GLU A 259 8.89 -15.02 39.28
CA GLU A 259 8.28 -14.66 40.54
C GLU A 259 9.36 -14.27 41.56
N ALA A 260 9.33 -13.01 42.01
CA ALA A 260 10.11 -12.54 43.15
C ALA A 260 9.17 -12.05 44.25
N ALA A 261 9.44 -12.55 45.45
CA ALA A 261 8.59 -12.53 46.63
C ALA A 261 8.26 -11.13 47.19
N ALA A 262 7.12 -11.10 47.89
CA ALA A 262 6.48 -9.96 48.52
C ALA A 262 7.23 -9.36 49.72
N ALA A 263 7.07 -8.04 49.92
CA ALA A 263 7.07 -7.35 51.22
C ALA A 263 6.32 -5.99 51.11
N PRO A 264 5.76 -5.43 52.19
CA PRO A 264 4.37 -4.95 52.20
C PRO A 264 4.14 -3.43 52.08
N LEU A 265 2.85 -3.14 51.83
CA LEU A 265 2.12 -1.87 51.77
C LEU A 265 2.46 -0.85 52.88
N GLU A 266 2.62 0.42 52.49
CA GLU A 266 2.23 1.58 53.29
C GLU A 266 1.20 2.44 52.53
N THR A 267 0.34 3.09 53.31
CA THR A 267 -1.01 3.55 53.00
C THR A 267 -1.12 5.06 52.79
N VAL A 268 -1.80 5.46 51.69
CA VAL A 268 -2.70 6.64 51.40
C VAL A 268 -2.25 8.09 51.78
N PRO A 269 -2.68 9.17 51.06
CA PRO A 269 -4.07 9.42 50.64
C PRO A 269 -4.32 10.03 49.24
N ALA A 270 -5.61 10.02 48.90
CA ALA A 270 -6.25 10.55 47.71
C ALA A 270 -6.41 12.08 47.74
N ALA A 271 -6.32 12.69 46.55
CA ALA A 271 -6.82 14.02 46.09
C ALA A 271 -5.86 14.46 44.97
N VAL A 272 -6.22 15.04 43.83
CA VAL A 272 -7.39 15.81 43.41
C VAL A 272 -7.40 15.82 41.87
N VAL A 273 -8.59 15.89 41.30
CA VAL A 273 -8.84 16.27 39.91
C VAL A 273 -8.42 17.71 39.68
N ASP A 274 -7.75 18.00 38.56
CA ASP A 274 -7.71 19.35 38.01
C ASP A 274 -7.65 19.31 36.47
N GLU A 275 -8.61 20.01 35.87
CA GLU A 275 -8.69 20.30 34.44
C GLU A 275 -7.67 21.39 34.09
N GLY A 276 -6.95 21.23 32.97
CA GLY A 276 -6.02 22.26 32.53
C GLY A 276 -5.39 21.97 31.18
N CYS A 277 -6.19 22.06 30.12
CA CYS A 277 -5.72 22.08 28.75
C CYS A 277 -5.33 23.53 28.39
N GLU A 278 -4.03 23.82 28.26
CA GLU A 278 -3.54 24.93 27.44
C GLU A 278 -2.26 24.55 26.66
N PRO A 279 -2.12 25.00 25.40
CA PRO A 279 -1.09 24.54 24.48
C PRO A 279 0.24 25.28 24.64
N VAL A 280 1.35 24.53 24.68
CA VAL A 280 2.70 25.11 24.68
C VAL A 280 3.07 25.59 23.27
N LYS A 281 3.44 26.87 23.19
CA LYS A 281 3.89 27.61 22.01
C LYS A 281 5.12 26.95 21.37
N ALA A 282 5.07 26.80 20.04
CA ALA A 282 6.21 26.43 19.21
C ALA A 282 7.29 27.53 19.24
N ALA A 283 8.53 27.15 19.55
CA ALA A 283 9.71 27.98 19.38
C ALA A 283 10.14 27.97 17.89
N SER A 284 10.27 29.15 17.29
CA SER A 284 10.80 29.33 15.94
C SER A 284 12.32 29.14 15.92
N PRO A 285 12.91 28.45 14.92
CA PRO A 285 14.35 28.47 14.70
C PRO A 285 14.80 29.69 13.88
N GLU A 286 15.92 30.29 14.27
CA GLU A 286 16.57 31.45 13.64
C GLU A 286 17.22 31.12 12.27
N PRO A 287 17.36 32.12 11.36
CA PRO A 287 17.84 31.88 9.99
C PRO A 287 19.37 31.77 9.91
N VAL A 288 19.85 30.68 9.30
CA VAL A 288 21.27 30.46 9.00
C VAL A 288 21.66 31.28 7.75
N VAL A 289 22.66 32.14 7.93
CA VAL A 289 23.24 33.01 6.89
C VAL A 289 24.08 32.19 5.91
N ALA A 290 23.77 32.28 4.62
CA ALA A 290 24.51 31.63 3.54
C ALA A 290 25.80 32.41 3.20
N THR A 291 26.95 31.74 3.28
CA THR A 291 28.25 32.24 2.78
C THR A 291 28.42 31.96 1.28
N PRO A 292 28.97 32.91 0.48
CA PRO A 292 29.11 32.73 -0.96
C PRO A 292 30.33 31.89 -1.35
N VAL A 293 30.12 30.95 -2.27
CA VAL A 293 31.15 30.13 -2.92
C VAL A 293 31.91 30.96 -3.96
N ARG A 294 33.23 31.14 -3.76
CA ARG A 294 34.13 31.76 -4.75
C ARG A 294 34.38 30.78 -5.89
N HIS A 295 34.07 31.20 -7.11
CA HIS A 295 34.54 30.54 -8.34
C HIS A 295 35.97 31.01 -8.61
N SER A 296 36.90 30.07 -8.76
CA SER A 296 38.23 30.35 -9.29
C SER A 296 38.32 29.79 -10.70
N ASP A 297 38.28 30.70 -11.67
CA ASP A 297 38.74 30.46 -13.03
C ASP A 297 40.23 30.08 -13.00
N SER A 298 40.59 29.02 -13.71
CA SER A 298 41.97 28.80 -14.14
C SER A 298 41.97 28.32 -15.58
N LEU A 299 42.13 29.30 -16.47
CA LEU A 299 42.80 29.16 -17.75
C LEU A 299 44.31 29.06 -17.47
N HIS A 300 44.99 28.03 -18.01
CA HIS A 300 46.31 28.07 -18.68
C HIS A 300 46.68 26.64 -19.11
N VAL A 301 46.76 26.36 -20.42
CA VAL A 301 47.99 26.36 -21.25
C VAL A 301 49.00 25.29 -20.82
N LEU A 302 48.98 24.13 -21.49
CA LEU A 302 50.02 23.57 -22.36
C LEU A 302 49.50 22.31 -23.05
#